data_AF-A0A812R4B7-F1
#
_entry.id   AF-A0A812R4B7-F1
#
_cell.length_a   1.000
_cell.length_b   1.000
_cell.length_c   1.000
_cell.angle_alpha   90.00
_cell.angle_beta   90.00
_cell.angle_gamma   90.00
#
_symmetry.space_group_name_H-M   'P 1'
#
loop_
_entity.id
_entity.type
_entity.pdbx_description
1 polymer ?
#
loop_
_entity_poly.entity_id
_entity_poly.type
_entity_poly.pdbx_seq_one_letter_code
_entity_poly.pdbx_strand_id
1 'polypeptide(L)'
;MVLPRRQMTPHELTSLWEKEWGVMHATRIKFRAPSSSPSKWLSHHGDHLPLAPVVVVLETKGLGSILNSLECAFRQQRGAHVETLRQGQEFQWSSWTPQQALDENHRMLSEKELQWHRERAAEADLPKRPASPQNLSTPLIDPYASPEVYAAP
;
A
#
# COMPACT_ATOMS: atom_id res chain seq x y z
N MET A 1 19.27 0.28 12.60
CA MET A 1 19.72 1.52 11.93
C MET A 1 20.04 2.57 12.98
N VAL A 2 21.14 3.30 12.83
CA VAL A 2 21.42 4.51 13.62
C VAL A 2 20.75 5.70 12.93
N LEU A 3 19.89 6.43 13.64
CA LEU A 3 19.23 7.61 13.08
C LEU A 3 20.22 8.79 13.00
N PRO A 4 20.24 9.58 11.91
CA PRO A 4 21.13 10.74 11.77
C PRO A 4 20.86 11.83 12.81
N ARG A 5 19.59 11.93 13.25
CA ARG A 5 19.12 12.89 14.26
C ARG A 5 18.25 12.18 15.28
N ARG A 6 18.26 12.66 16.52
CA ARG A 6 17.37 12.17 17.59
C ARG A 6 15.94 12.69 17.33
N GLN A 7 14.93 11.88 17.61
CA GLN A 7 13.51 12.24 17.47
C GLN A 7 13.09 12.61 16.04
N MET A 8 13.51 11.83 15.04
CA MET A 8 12.98 11.99 13.69
C MET A 8 11.61 11.32 13.57
N THR A 9 10.72 11.97 12.84
CA THR A 9 9.46 11.38 12.38
C THR A 9 9.69 10.42 11.20
N PRO A 10 8.78 9.47 10.94
CA PRO A 10 8.81 8.67 9.72
C PRO A 10 8.90 9.49 8.43
N HIS A 11 8.21 10.63 8.36
CA HIS A 11 8.23 11.51 7.20
C HIS A 11 9.61 12.14 6.95
N GLU A 12 10.28 12.62 8.00
CA GLU A 12 11.62 13.19 7.87
C GLU A 12 12.63 12.14 7.42
N LEU A 13 12.54 10.92 7.98
CA LEU A 13 13.41 9.83 7.62
C LEU A 13 13.25 9.40 6.17
N THR A 14 12.00 9.20 5.75
CA THR A 14 11.70 8.81 4.37
C THR A 14 12.05 9.90 3.37
N SER A 15 11.90 11.18 3.75
CA SER A 15 12.36 12.30 2.93
C SER A 15 13.87 12.33 2.77
N LEU A 16 14.62 12.00 3.83
CA LEU A 16 16.07 11.89 3.77
C LEU A 16 16.50 10.72 2.87
N TRP A 17 15.82 9.58 2.97
CA TRP A 17 16.07 8.44 2.09
C TRP A 17 15.82 8.77 0.62
N GLU A 18 14.74 9.50 0.32
CA GLU A 18 14.44 9.94 -1.05
C GLU A 18 15.46 10.97 -1.57
N LYS A 19 15.73 12.02 -0.79
CA LYS A 19 16.51 13.18 -1.26
C LYS A 19 18.02 12.96 -1.21
N GLU A 20 18.51 12.29 -0.17
CA GLU A 20 19.94 12.14 0.07
C GLU A 20 20.44 10.76 -0.32
N TRP A 21 19.65 9.70 -0.13
CA TRP A 21 20.09 8.33 -0.40
C TRP A 21 19.58 7.78 -1.74
N GLY A 22 18.75 8.56 -2.45
CA GLY A 22 18.19 8.18 -3.75
C GLY A 22 17.17 7.06 -3.69
N VAL A 23 16.60 6.73 -2.53
CA VAL A 23 15.58 5.69 -2.40
C VAL A 23 14.23 6.29 -2.78
N MET A 24 13.85 6.18 -4.05
CA MET A 24 12.61 6.75 -4.54
C MET A 24 11.36 6.21 -3.84
N HIS A 25 10.39 7.11 -3.63
CA HIS A 25 9.11 6.82 -3.00
C HIS A 25 9.22 6.15 -1.63
N ALA A 26 10.33 6.35 -0.91
CA ALA A 26 10.49 5.87 0.45
C ALA A 26 9.37 6.38 1.38
N THR A 27 8.73 7.51 1.07
CA THR A 27 7.55 8.04 1.75
C THR A 27 6.37 7.06 1.79
N ARG A 28 6.30 6.09 0.86
CA ARG A 28 5.28 5.03 0.82
C ARG A 28 5.53 3.91 1.83
N ILE A 29 6.71 3.87 2.46
CA ILE A 29 7.05 2.89 3.48
C ILE A 29 6.22 3.20 4.74
N LYS A 30 5.66 2.15 5.32
CA LYS A 30 4.95 2.20 6.59
C LYS A 30 5.82 1.66 7.70
N PHE A 31 5.81 2.36 8.83
CA PHE A 31 6.58 2.00 10.01
C PHE A 31 5.64 1.34 11.00
N ARG A 32 5.93 0.08 11.34
CA ARG A 32 5.15 -0.65 12.33
C ARG A 32 5.33 0.00 13.69
N ALA A 33 4.21 0.31 14.35
CA ALA A 33 4.25 0.83 15.70
C ALA A 33 4.62 -0.27 16.71
N PRO A 34 5.18 0.11 17.88
CA PRO A 34 5.38 -0.82 18.99
C PRO A 34 4.08 -1.48 19.43
N SER A 35 4.16 -2.67 20.02
CA SER A 35 3.00 -3.44 20.49
C SER A 35 2.11 -2.70 21.49
N SER A 36 2.66 -1.69 22.17
CA SER A 36 1.96 -0.84 23.14
C SER A 36 1.16 0.31 22.48
N SER A 37 1.27 0.50 21.17
CA SER A 37 0.56 1.55 20.45
C SER A 37 -0.88 1.13 20.12
N PRO A 38 -1.86 2.06 20.19
CA PRO A 38 -3.25 1.78 19.79
C PRO A 38 -3.42 1.51 18.29
N SER A 39 -2.42 1.84 17.46
CA SER A 39 -2.42 1.65 16.01
C SER A 39 -1.34 0.66 15.57
N LYS A 40 -1.59 -0.09 14.49
CA LYS A 40 -0.59 -0.96 13.85
C LYS A 40 0.57 -0.15 13.24
N TRP A 41 0.31 1.09 12.82
CA TRP A 41 1.23 1.95 12.08
C TRP A 41 1.51 3.24 12.83
N LEU A 42 2.76 3.69 12.82
CA LEU A 42 3.12 5.03 13.26
C LEU A 42 2.56 6.08 12.29
N SER A 43 2.08 7.18 12.85
CA SER A 43 1.70 8.37 12.10
C SER A 43 2.93 9.00 11.45
N HIS A 44 2.84 9.25 10.14
CA HIS A 44 3.98 9.77 9.37
C HIS A 44 4.54 11.09 9.89
N HIS A 45 3.68 11.97 10.38
CA HIS A 45 4.04 13.32 10.85
C HIS A 45 3.89 13.51 12.36
N GLY A 46 3.08 12.67 13.02
CA GLY A 46 2.72 12.86 14.43
C GLY A 46 3.57 12.04 15.40
N ASP A 47 4.11 10.91 14.94
CA ASP A 47 4.86 10.00 15.80
C ASP A 47 6.36 10.09 15.53
N HIS A 48 7.14 9.89 16.59
CA HIS A 48 8.59 9.81 16.49
C HIS A 48 9.04 8.35 16.34
N LEU A 49 10.11 8.15 15.59
CA LEU A 49 10.74 6.85 15.49
C LEU A 49 11.41 6.49 16.83
N PRO A 50 11.25 5.24 17.30
CA PRO A 50 11.88 4.81 18.51
C PRO A 50 13.41 4.82 18.32
N LEU A 51 14.12 5.24 19.36
CA LEU A 51 15.57 5.28 19.36
C LEU A 51 16.15 3.86 19.56
N ALA A 52 17.39 3.65 19.09
CA ALA A 52 18.13 2.44 19.39
C ALA A 52 18.16 2.18 20.92
N PRO A 53 18.04 0.92 21.37
CA PRO A 53 18.19 -0.33 20.63
C PRO A 53 16.87 -0.97 20.12
N VAL A 54 15.86 -0.18 19.75
CA VAL A 54 14.58 -0.74 19.27
C VAL A 54 14.64 -1.16 17.80
N VAL A 55 14.14 -2.37 17.50
CA VAL A 55 13.95 -2.85 16.12
C VAL A 55 12.65 -2.27 15.54
N VAL A 56 12.75 -1.68 14.35
CA VAL A 56 11.61 -1.10 13.63
C VAL A 56 11.31 -1.93 12.40
N VAL A 57 10.07 -2.39 12.27
CA VAL A 57 9.63 -3.17 11.10
C VAL A 57 9.07 -2.23 10.04
N LEU A 58 9.54 -2.38 8.80
CA LEU A 58 9.12 -1.61 7.64
C LEU A 58 8.25 -2.47 6.73
N GLU A 59 7.12 -1.93 6.25
CA GLU A 59 6.23 -2.61 5.31
C GLU A 59 5.89 -1.69 4.14
N THR A 60 5.73 -2.26 2.94
CA THR A 60 5.19 -1.54 1.78
C THR A 60 4.11 -2.40 1.12
N LYS A 61 3.07 -1.75 0.60
CA LYS A 61 2.05 -2.44 -0.19
C LYS A 61 2.47 -2.48 -1.67
N GLY A 62 2.73 -3.68 -2.17
CA GLY A 62 2.86 -3.95 -3.61
C GLY A 62 4.12 -3.41 -4.28
N LEU A 63 5.14 -2.99 -3.53
CA LEU A 63 6.40 -2.44 -4.05
C LEU A 63 7.58 -2.91 -3.19
N GLY A 64 7.92 -4.20 -3.27
CA GLY A 64 9.13 -4.76 -2.62
C GLY A 64 10.43 -4.14 -3.14
N SER A 65 10.36 -3.54 -4.34
CA SER A 65 11.43 -2.81 -5.01
C SER A 65 11.96 -1.63 -4.17
N ILE A 66 11.07 -0.90 -3.47
CA ILE A 66 11.46 0.20 -2.56
C ILE A 66 12.30 -0.32 -1.38
N LEU A 67 11.91 -1.45 -0.76
CA LEU A 67 12.67 -2.05 0.35
C LEU A 67 14.03 -2.57 -0.11
N ASN A 68 14.14 -3.08 -1.33
CA ASN A 68 15.42 -3.51 -1.90
C ASN A 68 16.37 -2.34 -2.13
N SER A 69 15.88 -1.21 -2.68
CA SER A 69 16.69 0.00 -2.80
C SER A 69 17.14 0.53 -1.45
N LEU A 70 16.26 0.46 -0.45
CA LEU A 70 16.62 0.84 0.92
C LEU A 70 17.68 -0.10 1.51
N GLU A 71 17.55 -1.41 1.31
CA GLU A 71 18.56 -2.40 1.71
C GLU A 71 19.92 -2.10 1.04
N CYS A 72 19.92 -1.80 -0.25
CA CYS A 72 21.13 -1.42 -0.99
C CYS A 72 21.76 -0.12 -0.47
N ALA A 73 20.94 0.90 -0.17
CA ALA A 73 21.40 2.16 0.40
C ALA A 73 22.05 1.95 1.78
N PHE A 74 21.46 1.10 2.61
CA PHE A 74 22.06 0.75 3.90
C PHE A 74 23.39 0.01 3.77
N ARG A 75 23.52 -0.93 2.82
CA ARG A 75 24.80 -1.62 2.57
C ARG A 75 25.92 -0.66 2.16
N GLN A 76 25.58 0.47 1.52
CA GLN A 76 26.55 1.51 1.15
C GLN A 76 26.96 2.40 2.34
N GLN A 77 26.08 2.59 3.32
CA GLN A 77 26.44 3.31 4.54
C GLN A 77 27.36 2.45 5.41
N ARG A 78 28.59 2.94 5.64
CA ARG A 78 29.54 2.29 6.56
C ARG A 78 28.91 2.14 7.95
N GLY A 79 28.69 0.89 8.39
CA GLY A 79 28.28 0.56 9.76
C GLY A 79 26.80 0.22 9.98
N ALA A 80 25.96 0.17 8.93
CA ALA A 80 24.57 -0.27 9.08
C ALA A 80 24.47 -1.80 8.92
N HIS A 81 24.21 -2.53 10.02
CA HIS A 81 23.78 -3.92 9.95
C HIS A 81 22.29 -3.95 9.59
N VAL A 82 21.96 -4.58 8.46
CA VAL A 82 20.58 -4.78 8.01
C VAL A 82 20.30 -6.27 7.97
N GLU A 83 19.32 -6.69 8.76
CA GLU A 83 18.73 -8.02 8.66
C GLU A 83 17.43 -7.91 7.88
N THR A 84 17.40 -8.54 6.72
CA THR A 84 16.27 -8.50 5.80
C THR A 84 15.49 -9.80 5.92
N LEU A 85 14.35 -9.75 6.60
CA LEU A 85 13.46 -10.90 6.71
C LEU A 85 12.43 -10.86 5.58
N ARG A 86 12.60 -11.73 4.59
CA ARG A 86 11.76 -11.81 3.39
C ARG A 86 10.63 -12.83 3.63
N GLN A 87 9.38 -12.37 3.67
CA GLN A 87 8.19 -13.24 3.66
C GLN A 87 7.50 -13.15 2.30
N GLY A 88 7.60 -14.20 1.47
CA GLY A 88 6.98 -14.26 0.14
C GLY A 88 7.90 -14.84 -0.94
N GLN A 89 7.48 -14.71 -2.20
CA GLN A 89 8.21 -15.21 -3.36
C GLN A 89 9.61 -14.58 -3.45
N GLU A 90 10.64 -15.42 -3.48
CA GLU A 90 12.04 -15.02 -3.55
C GLU A 90 12.35 -14.43 -4.92
N PHE A 91 12.41 -13.10 -4.99
CA PHE A 91 12.95 -12.42 -6.15
C PHE A 91 14.48 -12.55 -6.09
N GLN A 92 15.05 -13.31 -7.04
CA GLN A 92 16.47 -13.64 -7.16
C GLN A 92 17.31 -12.41 -7.58
N TRP A 93 17.43 -11.42 -6.69
CA TRP A 93 18.05 -10.10 -6.95
C TRP A 93 19.34 -9.92 -6.14
N SER A 94 19.83 -11.02 -5.56
CA SER A 94 20.94 -11.07 -4.58
C SER A 94 22.30 -10.61 -5.12
N SER A 95 22.43 -10.35 -6.42
CA SER A 95 23.66 -9.88 -7.07
C SER A 95 23.61 -8.44 -7.59
N TRP A 96 22.53 -7.70 -7.36
CA TRP A 96 22.37 -6.38 -7.95
C TRP A 96 23.21 -5.32 -7.26
N THR A 97 23.79 -4.44 -8.07
CA THR A 97 24.35 -3.18 -7.56
C THR A 97 23.22 -2.24 -7.14
N PRO A 98 23.48 -1.30 -6.22
CA PRO A 98 22.47 -0.31 -5.83
C PRO A 98 21.93 0.53 -6.99
N GLN A 99 22.78 0.82 -7.98
CA GLN A 99 22.36 1.54 -9.19
C GLN A 99 21.37 0.71 -10.02
N GLN A 100 21.62 -0.58 -10.19
CA GLN A 100 20.69 -1.48 -10.89
C GLN A 100 19.36 -1.62 -10.14
N ALA A 101 19.39 -1.68 -8.80
CA ALA A 101 18.17 -1.69 -8.00
C ALA A 101 17.38 -0.37 -8.13
N LEU A 102 18.08 0.76 -8.24
CA LEU A 102 17.45 2.06 -8.48
C LEU A 102 16.83 2.13 -9.88
N ASP A 103 17.60 1.80 -10.92
CA ASP A 103 17.15 1.86 -12.32
C ASP A 103 15.94 0.94 -12.56
N GLU A 104 15.95 -0.26 -11.98
CA GLU A 104 14.79 -1.15 -12.06
C GLU A 104 13.58 -0.61 -11.28
N ASN A 105 13.81 0.01 -10.11
CA ASN A 105 12.74 0.68 -9.40
C ASN A 105 12.09 1.76 -10.25
N HIS A 106 12.91 2.62 -10.89
CA HIS A 106 12.44 3.63 -11.84
C HIS A 106 11.58 2.99 -12.94
N ARG A 107 12.05 1.88 -13.51
CA ARG A 107 11.31 1.13 -14.55
C ARG A 107 9.96 0.63 -14.03
N MET A 108 9.95 -0.16 -12.95
CA MET A 108 8.72 -0.76 -12.40
C MET A 108 7.70 0.27 -11.92
N LEU A 109 8.15 1.40 -11.38
CA LEU A 109 7.27 2.47 -10.93
C LEU A 109 6.63 3.16 -12.12
N SER A 110 7.40 3.49 -13.15
CA SER A 110 6.88 4.12 -14.36
C SER A 110 5.86 3.22 -15.08
N GLU A 111 6.10 1.91 -15.15
CA GLU A 111 5.16 0.93 -15.70
C GLU A 111 3.86 0.87 -14.90
N LYS A 112 3.94 0.86 -13.56
CA LYS A 112 2.74 0.86 -12.70
C LYS A 112 1.93 2.14 -12.82
N GLU A 113 2.59 3.30 -12.92
CA GLU A 113 1.93 4.58 -13.14
C GLU A 113 1.22 4.60 -14.50
N LEU A 114 1.90 4.16 -15.56
CA LEU A 114 1.31 4.01 -16.88
C LEU A 114 0.10 3.06 -16.87
N GLN A 115 0.20 1.92 -16.19
CA GLN A 115 -0.91 0.99 -16.04
C GLN A 115 -2.11 1.64 -15.34
N TRP A 116 -1.86 2.33 -14.22
CA TRP A 116 -2.91 3.02 -13.47
C TRP A 116 -3.60 4.10 -14.32
N HIS A 117 -2.84 4.87 -15.10
CA HIS A 117 -3.40 5.86 -16.01
C HIS A 117 -4.24 5.22 -17.12
N ARG A 118 -3.82 4.07 -17.66
CA ARG A 118 -4.60 3.30 -18.65
C ARG A 118 -5.90 2.78 -18.06
N GLU A 119 -5.87 2.21 -16.87
CA GLU A 119 -7.06 1.72 -16.16
C GLU A 119 -8.05 2.84 -15.88
N ARG A 120 -7.57 4.00 -15.38
CA ARG A 120 -8.36 5.22 -15.20
C ARG A 120 -9.02 5.71 -16.50
N ALA A 121 -8.28 5.68 -17.61
CA ALA A 121 -8.80 6.10 -18.91
C ALA A 121 -9.86 5.12 -19.43
N ALA A 122 -9.65 3.81 -19.26
CA ALA A 122 -10.63 2.79 -19.61
C ALA A 122 -11.89 2.87 -18.74
N GLU A 123 -11.76 3.20 -17.46
CA GLU A 123 -12.89 3.43 -16.55
C GLU A 123 -13.66 4.71 -16.89
N ALA A 124 -12.97 5.76 -17.38
CA ALA A 124 -13.61 6.99 -17.84
C ALA A 124 -14.38 6.81 -19.17
N ASP A 125 -13.93 5.89 -20.03
CA ASP A 125 -14.56 5.56 -21.32
C ASP A 125 -15.73 4.57 -21.17
N LEU A 126 -15.98 4.05 -19.96
CA LEU A 126 -17.17 3.24 -19.70
C LEU A 126 -18.43 4.11 -19.84
N PRO A 127 -19.39 3.74 -20.70
CA PRO A 127 -20.63 4.49 -20.83
C PRO A 127 -21.34 4.49 -19.48
N LYS A 128 -21.64 5.69 -18.96
CA LYS A 128 -22.48 5.86 -17.76
C LYS A 128 -23.76 5.06 -17.99
N ARG A 129 -24.02 4.09 -17.09
CA ARG A 129 -25.25 3.29 -17.09
C ARG A 129 -26.45 4.22 -17.33
N PRO A 130 -27.31 3.98 -18.34
CA PRO A 130 -28.50 4.78 -18.49
C PRO A 130 -29.32 4.65 -17.20
N ALA A 131 -29.82 5.78 -16.69
CA ALA A 131 -30.65 5.81 -15.50
C ALA A 131 -31.80 4.81 -15.66
N SER A 132 -31.95 3.88 -14.70
CA SER A 132 -33.00 2.88 -14.73
C SER A 132 -34.37 3.56 -14.88
N PRO A 133 -35.21 3.16 -15.87
CA PRO A 133 -36.55 3.69 -15.97
C PRO A 133 -37.35 3.29 -14.73
N GLN A 134 -38.06 4.27 -14.19
CA GLN A 134 -38.78 4.21 -12.93
C GLN A 134 -39.88 3.13 -12.96
N ASN A 135 -40.02 2.45 -11.80
CA ASN A 135 -41.15 1.64 -11.34
C ASN A 135 -42.36 1.53 -12.28
N LEU A 136 -42.45 0.42 -13.01
CA LEU A 136 -43.73 -0.08 -13.51
C LEU A 136 -44.36 -0.95 -12.41
N SER A 137 -45.46 -0.47 -11.86
CA SER A 137 -46.32 -1.10 -10.87
C SER A 137 -46.48 -2.61 -11.09
N THR A 138 -46.04 -3.40 -10.12
CA THR A 138 -46.48 -4.78 -9.99
C THR A 138 -47.80 -4.76 -9.21
N PRO A 139 -48.93 -5.29 -9.73
CA PRO A 139 -50.13 -5.43 -8.91
C PRO A 139 -49.84 -6.41 -7.78
N LEU A 140 -50.16 -5.98 -6.56
CA LEU A 140 -50.03 -6.76 -5.33
C LEU A 140 -50.96 -7.97 -5.43
N ILE A 141 -50.39 -9.16 -5.63
CA ILE A 141 -51.13 -10.43 -5.51
C ILE A 141 -51.42 -10.60 -4.02
N ASP A 142 -52.70 -10.49 -3.64
CA ASP A 142 -53.15 -10.71 -2.27
C ASP A 142 -53.05 -12.21 -1.93
N PRO A 143 -52.20 -12.61 -0.96
CA PRO A 143 -52.01 -14.01 -0.60
C PRO A 143 -53.16 -14.60 0.25
N TYR A 144 -54.23 -13.86 0.54
CA TYR A 144 -55.37 -14.29 1.36
C TYR A 144 -56.68 -14.56 0.59
N ALA A 145 -56.63 -14.73 -0.73
CA ALA A 145 -57.79 -15.25 -1.47
C ALA A 145 -58.02 -16.74 -1.14
N SER A 146 -58.65 -17.00 0.01
CA SER A 146 -59.06 -18.34 0.45
C SER A 146 -60.10 -18.97 -0.50
N PRO A 147 -59.99 -20.27 -0.82
CA PRO A 147 -60.99 -21.00 -1.57
C PRO A 147 -62.00 -21.62 -0.60
N GLU A 148 -63.15 -20.99 -0.38
CA GLU A 148 -64.28 -21.62 0.30
C GLU A 148 -65.45 -21.86 -0.64
N VAL A 149 -65.54 -23.12 -1.03
CA VAL A 149 -66.75 -23.86 -1.42
C VAL A 149 -67.83 -23.64 -0.36
N TYR A 150 -69.06 -23.28 -0.75
CA TYR A 150 -70.29 -24.03 -0.42
C TYR A 150 -71.56 -23.36 -0.99
N ALA A 151 -72.31 -24.19 -1.71
CA ALA A 151 -73.77 -24.33 -1.81
C ALA A 151 -74.70 -23.13 -2.01
N ALA A 152 -75.56 -23.33 -3.03
CA ALA A 152 -76.81 -22.66 -3.34
C ALA A 152 -77.83 -22.68 -2.18
N PRO A 153 -78.96 -21.97 -2.33
CA PRO A 153 -80.11 -22.61 -2.97
C PRO A 153 -80.64 -21.91 -4.23
#